data_AF-A0A610ULT4-F1
#
_entry.id   AF-A0A610ULT4-F1
#
_cell.length_a   1.000
_cell.length_b   1.000
_cell.length_c   1.000
_cell.angle_alpha   90.00
_cell.angle_beta   90.00
_cell.angle_gamma   90.00
#
_symmetry.space_group_name_H-M   'P 1'
#
loop_
_entity.id
_entity.type
_entity.pdbx_description
1 polymer ?
#
loop_
_entity_poly.entity_id
_entity_poly.type
_entity_poly.pdbx_seq_one_letter_code
_entity_poly.pdbx_strand_id
1 'polypeptide(L)'
;MLKKLASSLILGSLLASSAFAGDFLAKVSNGALSDNSQGVKALNLDEMKQVKGGYSVVPIINGTEMYAIAKYEQGELQYIANYLKGNTNAPQGLCGIDQTSCSNPSKNRLIAFLQVTQNSLSLLPTYIVKRQVKVSDLGQPYVLFTYGVGAYNPNTYQMYQFNSSSMLNNNMIIKEMANKYKEYMESQLGGWTARARR
;
A
#
# COMPACT_ATOMS: atom_id res chain seq x y z
N MET A 1 4.52 45.34 11.77
CA MET A 1 4.87 44.09 11.05
C MET A 1 4.85 42.88 11.99
N LEU A 2 3.71 42.60 12.64
CA LEU A 2 3.56 41.52 13.63
C LEU A 2 2.53 40.45 13.20
N LYS A 3 2.20 40.38 11.90
CA LYS A 3 1.26 39.37 11.35
C LYS A 3 1.94 38.23 10.60
N LYS A 4 3.27 38.28 10.41
CA LYS A 4 4.01 37.24 9.68
C LYS A 4 4.73 36.21 10.59
N LEU A 5 4.73 36.41 11.91
CA LEU A 5 5.39 35.48 12.86
C LEU A 5 4.43 34.48 13.54
N ALA A 6 3.11 34.70 13.47
CA ALA A 6 2.14 33.82 14.13
C ALA A 6 1.90 32.49 13.39
N SER A 7 2.10 32.45 12.07
CA SER A 7 1.86 31.24 11.27
C SER A 7 2.94 30.16 11.43
N SER A 8 4.09 30.50 12.01
CA SER A 8 5.22 29.57 12.15
C SER A 8 5.29 28.87 13.51
N LEU A 9 4.50 29.30 14.49
CA LEU A 9 4.50 28.73 15.85
C LEU A 9 3.42 27.66 16.08
N ILE A 10 2.41 27.57 15.21
CA ILE A 10 1.33 26.57 15.31
C ILE A 10 1.79 25.18 14.81
N LEU A 11 2.84 25.11 13.99
CA LEU A 11 3.45 23.83 13.60
C LEU A 11 4.38 23.26 14.70
N GLY A 12 4.87 24.10 15.62
CA GLY A 12 5.72 23.69 16.73
C GLY A 12 4.96 23.10 17.91
N SER A 13 3.69 23.48 18.10
CA SER A 13 2.86 22.98 19.21
C SER A 13 2.19 21.62 18.94
N LEU A 14 2.17 21.14 17.68
CA LEU A 14 1.68 19.78 17.38
C LEU A 14 2.68 18.69 17.82
N LEU A 15 3.92 19.05 18.15
CA LEU A 15 4.96 18.14 18.63
C LEU A 15 5.03 18.04 20.17
N ALA A 16 4.18 18.76 20.90
CA ALA A 16 4.18 18.83 22.37
C ALA A 16 2.87 18.36 23.00
N SER A 17 2.22 17.34 22.41
CA SER A 17 1.09 16.65 23.04
C SER A 17 1.30 15.14 22.99
N SER A 18 2.19 14.66 23.85
CA SER A 18 2.38 13.25 24.22
C SER A 18 1.20 12.64 24.97
N ALA A 19 -0.02 13.09 24.71
CA ALA A 19 -1.24 12.68 25.40
C ALA A 19 -2.29 12.14 24.42
N PHE A 20 -1.91 11.17 23.58
CA PHE A 20 -2.88 10.37 22.80
C PHE A 20 -2.48 8.90 22.77
N ALA A 21 -2.40 8.29 23.95
CA ALA A 21 -2.49 6.84 24.11
C ALA A 21 -3.94 6.37 24.37
N GLY A 22 -4.91 7.30 24.40
CA GLY A 22 -6.33 6.96 24.49
C GLY A 22 -6.94 6.84 23.09
N ASP A 23 -7.30 5.61 22.71
CA ASP A 23 -8.40 5.33 21.79
C ASP A 23 -8.17 5.60 20.29
N PHE A 24 -7.16 4.91 19.73
CA PHE A 24 -6.93 4.92 18.28
C PHE A 24 -8.01 4.14 17.51
N LEU A 25 -8.47 2.99 18.03
CA LEU A 25 -9.59 2.27 17.44
C LEU A 25 -10.85 3.13 17.40
N ALA A 26 -11.10 3.95 18.44
CA ALA A 26 -12.28 4.81 18.49
C ALA A 26 -12.17 5.93 17.44
N LYS A 27 -10.97 6.43 17.20
CA LYS A 27 -10.74 7.46 16.18
C LYS A 27 -10.86 6.93 14.73
N VAL A 28 -10.53 5.66 14.51
CA VAL A 28 -10.63 5.00 13.19
C VAL A 28 -12.04 4.44 12.94
N SER A 29 -12.76 4.06 14.00
CA SER A 29 -14.11 3.46 13.93
C SER A 29 -15.25 4.45 14.23
N ASN A 30 -14.97 5.76 14.32
CA ASN A 30 -15.93 6.78 14.80
C ASN A 30 -16.58 6.42 16.14
N GLY A 31 -15.83 5.78 17.04
CA GLY A 31 -16.27 5.42 18.39
C GLY A 31 -16.91 4.04 18.52
N ALA A 32 -16.95 3.23 17.46
CA ALA A 32 -17.57 1.89 17.52
C ALA A 32 -16.70 0.81 18.18
N LEU A 33 -15.37 0.93 18.15
CA LEU A 33 -14.41 0.03 18.81
C LEU A 33 -13.35 0.84 19.56
N SER A 34 -12.99 0.41 20.76
CA SER A 34 -11.96 1.00 21.64
C SER A 34 -10.90 -0.05 22.00
N ASP A 35 -9.69 0.39 22.36
CA ASP A 35 -8.62 -0.47 22.89
C ASP A 35 -9.03 -1.15 24.23
N ASN A 36 -10.13 -0.70 24.85
CA ASN A 36 -10.75 -1.26 26.06
C ASN A 36 -12.13 -1.90 25.83
N SER A 37 -12.58 -2.04 24.57
CA SER A 37 -13.85 -2.71 24.27
C SER A 37 -13.80 -4.19 24.65
N GLN A 38 -14.89 -4.72 25.22
CA GLN A 38 -15.03 -6.16 25.41
C GLN A 38 -14.83 -6.89 24.08
N GLY A 39 -13.80 -7.74 24.00
CA GLY A 39 -13.46 -8.52 22.80
C GLY A 39 -12.15 -8.11 22.12
N VAL A 40 -11.50 -7.01 22.51
CA VAL A 40 -10.17 -6.62 22.00
C VAL A 40 -9.09 -7.22 22.90
N LYS A 41 -8.36 -8.23 22.40
CA LYS A 41 -7.29 -8.93 23.12
C LYS A 41 -5.92 -8.46 22.64
N ALA A 42 -5.10 -7.95 23.55
CA ALA A 42 -3.67 -7.79 23.31
C ALA A 42 -3.01 -9.17 23.19
N LEU A 43 -2.38 -9.44 22.04
CA LEU A 43 -1.77 -10.73 21.74
C LEU A 43 -0.50 -10.95 22.57
N ASN A 44 -0.32 -12.15 23.10
CA ASN A 44 0.94 -12.57 23.73
C ASN A 44 1.99 -13.02 22.68
N LEU A 45 3.23 -13.27 23.12
CA LEU A 45 4.35 -13.63 22.23
C LEU A 45 4.12 -14.88 21.36
N ASP A 46 3.32 -15.84 21.82
CA ASP A 46 3.00 -17.05 21.05
C ASP A 46 1.84 -16.81 20.07
N GLU A 47 0.92 -15.92 20.42
CA GLU A 47 -0.14 -15.45 19.52
C GLU A 47 0.41 -14.56 18.40
N MET A 48 1.43 -13.75 18.69
CA MET A 48 2.17 -12.99 17.68
C MET A 48 2.84 -13.89 16.62
N LYS A 49 3.22 -15.13 16.97
CA LYS A 49 3.81 -16.09 16.01
C LYS A 49 2.78 -16.66 15.03
N GLN A 50 1.49 -16.65 15.39
CA GLN A 50 0.39 -17.11 14.54
C GLN A 50 -0.15 -16.00 13.62
N VAL A 51 0.33 -14.78 13.80
CA VAL A 51 -0.03 -13.64 12.97
C VAL A 51 0.58 -13.84 11.57
N LYS A 52 -0.30 -14.17 10.61
CA LYS A 52 0.03 -14.03 9.18
C LYS A 52 0.33 -12.56 8.93
N GLY A 53 1.48 -12.29 8.35
CA GLY A 53 2.01 -10.94 8.26
C GLY A 53 2.78 -10.75 6.97
N GLY A 54 2.89 -9.51 6.55
CA GLY A 54 3.13 -9.11 5.18
C GLY A 54 1.92 -8.40 4.59
N TYR A 55 2.09 -7.90 3.37
CA TYR A 55 0.97 -7.46 2.58
C TYR A 55 0.68 -8.51 1.51
N SER A 56 -0.60 -8.84 1.39
CA SER A 56 -1.13 -9.69 0.33
C SER A 56 -1.38 -8.85 -0.91
N VAL A 57 -1.32 -9.47 -2.09
CA VAL A 57 -1.66 -8.80 -3.34
C VAL A 57 -2.90 -9.42 -3.96
N VAL A 58 -3.88 -8.57 -4.27
CA VAL A 58 -5.11 -8.96 -4.97
C VAL A 58 -5.04 -8.44 -6.41
N PRO A 59 -4.98 -9.34 -7.42
CA PRO A 59 -5.05 -8.94 -8.81
C PRO A 59 -6.51 -8.68 -9.25
N ILE A 60 -6.75 -7.59 -9.96
CA ILE A 60 -8.05 -7.26 -10.59
C ILE A 60 -7.82 -6.97 -12.07
N ILE A 61 -8.68 -7.53 -12.94
CA ILE A 61 -8.66 -7.27 -14.39
C ILE A 61 -9.75 -6.27 -14.75
N ASN A 62 -9.42 -5.27 -15.55
CA ASN A 62 -10.37 -4.35 -16.16
C ASN A 62 -10.01 -4.11 -17.63
N GLY A 63 -10.67 -4.83 -18.54
CA GLY A 63 -10.42 -4.71 -19.97
C GLY A 63 -8.98 -5.06 -20.34
N THR A 64 -8.19 -4.06 -20.77
CA THR A 64 -6.78 -4.23 -21.13
C THR A 64 -5.82 -3.87 -19.99
N GLU A 65 -6.32 -3.57 -18.80
CA GLU A 65 -5.53 -3.26 -17.62
C GLU A 65 -5.68 -4.34 -16.55
N MET A 66 -4.61 -4.62 -15.83
CA MET A 66 -4.62 -5.41 -14.62
C MET A 66 -3.98 -4.62 -13.49
N TYR A 67 -4.54 -4.72 -12.30
CA TYR A 67 -4.13 -4.02 -11.10
C TYR A 67 -3.72 -5.06 -10.05
N ALA A 68 -2.46 -5.03 -9.62
CA ALA A 68 -2.02 -5.73 -8.42
C ALA A 68 -2.17 -4.75 -7.24
N ILE A 69 -3.01 -5.06 -6.27
CA ILE A 69 -3.34 -4.17 -5.14
C ILE A 69 -2.74 -4.74 -3.85
N ALA A 70 -1.85 -3.99 -3.21
CA ALA A 70 -1.21 -4.38 -1.95
C ALA A 70 -2.11 -4.07 -0.74
N LYS A 71 -2.54 -5.11 -0.03
CA LYS A 71 -3.36 -5.05 1.18
C LYS A 71 -2.55 -5.56 2.37
N TYR A 72 -2.28 -4.70 3.34
CA TYR A 72 -1.70 -5.14 4.62
C TYR A 72 -2.68 -6.05 5.38
N GLU A 73 -2.15 -7.06 6.06
CA GLU A 73 -2.97 -7.99 6.85
C GLU A 73 -3.26 -7.46 8.26
N GLN A 74 -4.25 -8.05 8.94
CA GLN A 74 -4.66 -7.63 10.29
C GLN A 74 -3.50 -7.67 11.29
N GLY A 75 -2.55 -8.58 11.06
CA GLY A 75 -1.31 -8.70 11.79
C GLY A 75 -0.38 -7.49 11.76
N GLU A 76 -0.40 -6.77 10.64
CA GLU A 76 0.46 -5.61 10.41
C GLU A 76 -0.08 -4.35 11.12
N LEU A 77 -1.37 -4.32 11.48
CA LEU A 77 -2.02 -3.16 12.07
C LEU A 77 -1.32 -2.71 13.36
N GLN A 78 -0.86 -3.65 14.18
CA GLN A 78 -0.13 -3.34 15.41
C GLN A 78 1.22 -2.67 15.11
N TYR A 79 1.96 -3.14 14.10
CA TYR A 79 3.25 -2.58 13.70
C TYR A 79 3.12 -1.19 13.08
N ILE A 80 2.05 -0.97 12.30
CA ILE A 80 1.67 0.34 11.78
C ILE A 80 1.32 1.29 12.94
N ALA A 81 0.50 0.84 13.89
CA ALA A 81 0.13 1.63 15.06
C ALA A 81 1.36 2.02 15.89
N ASN A 82 2.30 1.10 16.11
CA ASN A 82 3.56 1.38 16.81
C ASN A 82 4.38 2.45 16.10
N TYR A 83 4.42 2.44 14.76
CA TYR A 83 5.11 3.45 13.96
C TYR A 83 4.46 4.82 14.10
N LEU A 84 3.13 4.91 13.97
CA LEU A 84 2.39 6.16 14.09
C LEU A 84 2.45 6.77 15.49
N LYS A 85 2.48 5.94 16.53
CA LYS A 85 2.65 6.36 17.94
C LYS A 85 4.10 6.73 18.27
N GLY A 86 5.06 6.54 17.36
CA GLY A 86 6.47 6.77 17.62
C GLY A 86 7.07 5.82 18.67
N ASN A 87 6.44 4.66 18.92
CA ASN A 87 6.89 3.71 19.93
C ASN A 87 8.14 2.94 19.46
N THR A 88 9.31 3.47 19.74
CA THR A 88 10.59 2.88 19.34
C THR A 88 10.94 1.57 20.06
N ASN A 89 10.21 1.22 21.13
CA ASN A 89 10.44 0.03 21.93
C ASN A 89 9.67 -1.20 21.44
N ALA A 90 8.86 -1.05 20.39
CA ALA A 90 8.08 -2.14 19.81
C ALA A 90 8.38 -2.28 18.30
N PRO A 91 8.11 -3.45 17.68
CA PRO A 91 8.28 -3.63 16.25
C PRO A 91 7.40 -2.66 15.45
N GLN A 92 7.96 -2.07 14.39
CA GLN A 92 7.32 -1.03 13.57
C GLN A 92 7.50 -1.32 12.09
N GLY A 93 6.46 -1.07 11.30
CA GLY A 93 6.54 -1.08 9.84
C GLY A 93 5.65 -2.13 9.19
N LEU A 94 6.13 -2.65 8.05
CA LEU A 94 5.45 -3.70 7.28
C LEU A 94 6.38 -4.87 6.97
N CYS A 95 5.86 -6.09 6.97
CA CYS A 95 6.56 -7.26 6.45
C CYS A 95 6.50 -7.38 4.92
N GLY A 96 7.30 -8.31 4.39
CA GLY A 96 7.42 -8.54 2.94
C GLY A 96 6.16 -9.12 2.31
N ILE A 97 6.11 -9.06 0.98
CA ILE A 97 4.99 -9.56 0.18
C ILE A 97 4.70 -11.05 0.41
N ASP A 98 3.42 -11.37 0.63
CA ASP A 98 2.88 -12.73 0.83
C ASP A 98 3.66 -13.58 1.86
N GLN A 99 4.20 -12.95 2.89
CA GLN A 99 4.79 -13.66 4.02
C GLN A 99 3.67 -14.33 4.86
N THR A 100 3.97 -15.48 5.46
CA THR A 100 3.01 -16.20 6.32
C THR A 100 3.25 -15.97 7.80
N SER A 101 4.34 -15.28 8.15
CA SER A 101 4.71 -14.91 9.51
C SER A 101 5.55 -13.63 9.46
N CYS A 102 5.27 -12.66 10.33
CA CYS A 102 6.02 -11.41 10.40
C CYS A 102 6.81 -11.30 11.71
N SER A 103 8.08 -11.71 11.68
CA SER A 103 9.00 -11.64 12.81
C SER A 103 9.88 -10.38 12.82
N ASN A 104 10.01 -9.68 11.68
CA ASN A 104 10.84 -8.47 11.57
C ASN A 104 10.22 -7.45 10.60
N PRO A 105 9.24 -6.63 11.04
CA PRO A 105 8.63 -5.61 10.20
C PRO A 105 9.63 -4.52 9.82
N SER A 106 9.52 -4.02 8.60
CA SER A 106 10.39 -2.99 8.04
C SER A 106 9.70 -1.62 8.03
N LYS A 107 10.27 -0.65 8.75
CA LYS A 107 9.82 0.75 8.68
C LYS A 107 9.87 1.29 7.24
N ASN A 108 10.90 0.92 6.49
CA ASN A 108 11.05 1.36 5.10
C ASN A 108 9.90 0.88 4.22
N ARG A 109 9.41 -0.35 4.43
CA ARG A 109 8.23 -0.87 3.71
C ARG A 109 6.99 -0.05 4.01
N LEU A 110 6.76 0.29 5.27
CA LEU A 110 5.64 1.16 5.64
C LEU A 110 5.78 2.57 5.07
N ILE A 111 6.98 3.17 5.10
CA ILE A 111 7.24 4.48 4.49
C ILE A 111 6.95 4.44 3.00
N ALA A 112 7.41 3.41 2.29
CA ALA A 112 7.16 3.25 0.87
C ALA A 112 5.67 2.99 0.56
N PHE A 113 4.97 2.24 1.40
CA PHE A 113 3.52 2.08 1.31
C PHE A 113 2.82 3.44 1.39
N LEU A 114 3.13 4.20 2.44
CA LEU A 114 2.55 5.53 2.69
C LEU A 114 2.93 6.54 1.60
N GLN A 115 4.10 6.41 1.00
CA GLN A 115 4.52 7.26 -0.13
C GLN A 115 3.59 7.10 -1.34
N VAL A 116 3.19 5.87 -1.68
CA VAL A 116 2.25 5.62 -2.79
C VAL A 116 0.86 6.14 -2.45
N THR A 117 0.45 5.98 -1.20
CA THR A 117 -0.91 6.32 -0.75
C THR A 117 -1.05 7.75 -0.25
N GLN A 118 -0.03 8.60 -0.45
CA GLN A 118 -0.01 9.98 0.03
C GLN A 118 -0.33 10.10 1.53
N ASN A 119 0.30 9.24 2.34
CA ASN A 119 0.12 9.10 3.79
C ASN A 119 -1.28 8.65 4.23
N SER A 120 -2.11 8.14 3.31
CA SER A 120 -3.41 7.56 3.65
C SER A 120 -3.31 6.05 3.89
N LEU A 121 -3.81 5.57 5.03
CA LEU A 121 -3.96 4.14 5.30
C LEU A 121 -5.24 3.53 4.70
N SER A 122 -6.19 4.39 4.29
CA SER A 122 -7.43 3.97 3.64
C SER A 122 -7.25 3.70 2.15
N LEU A 123 -6.10 4.05 1.59
CA LEU A 123 -5.73 3.74 0.21
C LEU A 123 -4.72 2.60 0.18
N LEU A 124 -4.73 1.84 -0.91
CA LEU A 124 -3.88 0.67 -1.10
C LEU A 124 -2.94 0.89 -2.30
N PRO A 125 -1.61 0.74 -2.16
CA PRO A 125 -0.67 0.81 -3.26
C PRO A 125 -1.06 -0.17 -4.36
N THR A 126 -0.97 0.29 -5.61
CA THR A 126 -1.33 -0.50 -6.77
C THR A 126 -0.24 -0.45 -7.81
N TYR A 127 0.18 -1.62 -8.27
CA TYR A 127 0.99 -1.78 -9.48
C TYR A 127 0.08 -2.09 -10.66
N ILE A 128 0.28 -1.40 -11.78
CA ILE A 128 -0.63 -1.42 -12.92
C ILE A 128 0.12 -1.96 -14.14
N VAL A 129 -0.47 -2.93 -14.81
CA VAL A 129 -0.01 -3.40 -16.12
C VAL A 129 -1.12 -3.13 -17.13
N LYS A 130 -0.78 -2.42 -18.20
CA LYS A 130 -1.71 -2.10 -19.29
C LYS A 130 -1.19 -2.70 -20.59
N ARG A 131 -2.04 -3.46 -21.26
CA ARG A 131 -1.80 -3.96 -22.61
C ARG A 131 -2.28 -2.97 -23.65
N GLN A 132 -1.45 -2.73 -24.65
CA GLN A 132 -1.77 -1.95 -25.84
C GLN A 132 -1.45 -2.78 -27.08
N VAL A 133 -2.30 -2.70 -28.10
CA VAL A 133 -1.97 -3.21 -29.44
C VAL A 133 -1.62 -2.01 -30.30
N LYS A 134 -0.40 -2.00 -30.83
CA LYS A 134 0.11 -0.96 -31.73
C LYS A 134 0.37 -1.57 -33.10
N VAL A 135 0.54 -0.71 -34.10
CA VAL A 135 0.87 -1.12 -35.48
C VAL A 135 2.22 -0.51 -35.82
N SER A 136 3.15 -1.34 -36.27
CA SER A 136 4.47 -0.89 -36.75
C SER A 136 4.35 -0.11 -38.05
N ASP A 137 5.41 0.59 -38.45
CA ASP A 137 5.48 1.28 -39.74
C ASP A 137 5.29 0.34 -40.95
N LEU A 138 5.50 -0.96 -40.78
CA LEU A 138 5.26 -2.01 -41.78
C LEU A 138 3.82 -2.56 -41.78
N GLY A 139 2.90 -1.94 -41.05
CA GLY A 139 1.51 -2.38 -40.92
C GLY A 139 1.30 -3.62 -40.04
N GLN A 140 2.37 -4.18 -39.45
CA GLN A 140 2.27 -5.36 -38.60
C GLN A 140 1.83 -4.98 -37.16
N PRO A 141 0.77 -5.61 -36.61
CA PRO A 141 0.35 -5.36 -35.25
C PRO A 141 1.30 -6.02 -34.24
N TYR A 142 1.56 -5.35 -33.12
CA TYR A 142 2.37 -5.85 -32.02
C TYR A 142 1.78 -5.46 -30.66
N VAL A 143 2.10 -6.26 -29.64
CA VAL A 143 1.67 -6.02 -28.26
C VAL A 143 2.73 -5.21 -27.52
N LEU A 144 2.31 -4.13 -26.88
CA LEU A 144 3.13 -3.34 -25.97
C LEU A 144 2.49 -3.35 -24.58
N PHE A 145 3.29 -3.65 -23.56
CA PHE A 145 2.88 -3.49 -22.17
C PHE A 145 3.46 -2.19 -21.61
N THR A 146 2.61 -1.42 -20.94
CA THR A 146 2.99 -0.22 -20.19
C THR A 146 2.69 -0.42 -18.72
N TYR A 147 3.53 0.13 -17.86
CA TYR A 147 3.45 -0.06 -16.42
C TYR A 147 3.14 1.25 -15.71
N GLY A 148 2.35 1.18 -14.65
CA GLY A 148 1.96 2.33 -13.87
C GLY A 148 1.94 2.03 -12.37
N VAL A 149 1.79 3.10 -11.61
CA VAL A 149 1.59 3.04 -10.16
C VAL A 149 0.29 3.76 -9.85
N GLY A 150 -0.43 3.30 -8.84
CA GLY A 150 -1.64 3.96 -8.39
C GLY A 150 -1.95 3.69 -6.93
N ALA A 151 -3.08 4.22 -6.50
CA ALA A 151 -3.67 3.95 -5.21
C ALA A 151 -5.14 3.53 -5.41
N TYR A 152 -5.56 2.46 -4.77
CA TYR A 152 -6.92 1.96 -4.80
C TYR A 152 -7.65 2.33 -3.51
N ASN A 153 -8.88 2.83 -3.64
CA ASN A 153 -9.78 3.05 -2.51
C ASN A 153 -10.76 1.88 -2.39
N PRO A 154 -10.65 1.01 -1.38
CA PRO A 154 -11.53 -0.13 -1.21
C PRO A 154 -12.96 0.25 -0.82
N ASN A 155 -13.20 1.47 -0.33
CA ASN A 155 -14.54 1.93 0.07
C ASN A 155 -15.33 2.47 -1.12
N THR A 156 -14.67 3.21 -2.01
CA THR A 156 -15.31 3.84 -3.18
C THR A 156 -15.07 3.06 -4.47
N TYR A 157 -14.26 2.00 -4.43
CA TYR A 157 -13.79 1.24 -5.59
C TYR A 157 -13.06 2.10 -6.64
N GLN A 158 -12.54 3.25 -6.23
CA GLN A 158 -11.86 4.20 -7.13
C GLN A 158 -10.38 3.86 -7.27
N MET A 159 -9.89 3.92 -8.51
CA MET A 159 -8.48 3.81 -8.87
C MET A 159 -7.89 5.19 -9.16
N TYR A 160 -6.89 5.62 -8.39
CA TYR A 160 -6.09 6.81 -8.67
C TYR A 160 -4.79 6.38 -9.34
N GLN A 161 -4.61 6.67 -10.63
CA GLN A 161 -3.38 6.34 -11.35
C GLN A 161 -2.39 7.52 -11.29
N PHE A 162 -1.12 7.21 -11.09
CA PHE A 162 -0.02 8.16 -11.04
C PHE A 162 0.92 7.93 -12.23
N ASN A 163 1.18 8.98 -13.00
CA ASN A 163 2.19 8.95 -14.06
C ASN A 163 3.57 9.29 -13.48
N SER A 164 4.14 8.39 -12.67
CA SER A 164 5.43 8.61 -11.99
C SER A 164 6.40 7.47 -12.21
N SER A 165 7.35 7.68 -13.12
CA SER A 165 8.47 6.76 -13.36
C SER A 165 9.36 6.60 -12.12
N SER A 166 9.50 7.66 -11.31
CA SER A 166 10.26 7.59 -10.05
C SER A 166 9.61 6.61 -9.07
N MET A 167 8.29 6.69 -8.89
CA MET A 167 7.57 5.75 -8.02
C MET A 167 7.68 4.32 -8.54
N LEU A 168 7.53 4.12 -9.86
CA LEU A 168 7.64 2.82 -10.48
C LEU A 168 9.02 2.17 -10.27
N ASN A 169 10.09 2.95 -10.39
CA ASN A 169 11.47 2.43 -10.40
C ASN A 169 12.14 2.41 -9.03
N ASN A 170 11.69 3.24 -8.08
CA ASN A 170 12.37 3.45 -6.80
C ASN A 170 11.54 3.06 -5.58
N ASN A 171 10.20 3.00 -5.67
CA ASN A 171 9.38 2.63 -4.51
C ASN A 171 9.48 1.13 -4.23
N MET A 172 9.90 0.75 -3.02
CA MET A 172 10.19 -0.64 -2.72
C MET A 172 8.97 -1.57 -2.79
N ILE A 173 7.77 -1.10 -2.38
CA ILE A 173 6.54 -1.91 -2.41
C ILE A 173 6.16 -2.18 -3.87
N ILE A 174 6.19 -1.13 -4.70
CA ILE A 174 5.91 -1.27 -6.13
C ILE A 174 6.90 -2.20 -6.82
N LYS A 175 8.19 -2.13 -6.47
CA LYS A 175 9.20 -3.05 -7.02
C LYS A 175 8.98 -4.49 -6.58
N GLU A 176 8.66 -4.73 -5.31
CA GLU A 176 8.33 -6.07 -4.81
C GLU A 176 7.12 -6.64 -5.56
N MET A 177 6.09 -5.84 -5.79
CA MET A 177 4.92 -6.22 -6.59
C MET A 177 5.26 -6.45 -8.06
N ALA A 178 6.02 -5.56 -8.69
CA ALA A 178 6.42 -5.69 -10.09
C ALA A 178 7.25 -6.96 -10.31
N ASN A 179 8.24 -7.21 -9.46
CA ASN A 179 9.09 -8.40 -9.54
C ASN A 179 8.28 -9.69 -9.42
N LYS A 180 7.22 -9.71 -8.61
CA LYS A 180 6.43 -10.90 -8.36
C LYS A 180 5.30 -11.10 -9.38
N TYR A 181 4.62 -10.03 -9.78
CA TYR A 181 3.36 -10.11 -10.50
C TYR A 181 3.45 -9.70 -11.98
N LYS A 182 4.52 -9.05 -12.45
CA LYS A 182 4.63 -8.56 -13.84
C LYS A 182 4.33 -9.64 -14.88
N GLU A 183 5.06 -10.77 -14.84
CA GLU A 183 4.90 -11.84 -15.84
C GLU A 183 3.51 -12.49 -15.77
N TYR A 184 2.99 -12.69 -14.56
CA TYR A 184 1.64 -13.17 -14.34
C TYR A 184 0.62 -12.23 -14.99
N MET A 185 0.70 -10.93 -14.71
CA MET A 185 -0.24 -9.94 -15.22
C MET A 185 -0.17 -9.80 -16.74
N GLU A 186 1.03 -9.82 -17.32
CA GLU A 186 1.22 -9.81 -18.78
C GLU A 186 0.60 -11.04 -19.45
N SER A 187 0.81 -12.22 -18.87
CA SER A 187 0.22 -13.49 -19.34
C SER A 187 -1.31 -13.44 -19.30
N GLN A 188 -1.88 -12.99 -18.19
CA GLN A 188 -3.34 -12.88 -18.00
C GLN A 188 -3.99 -11.87 -18.97
N LEU A 189 -3.27 -10.82 -19.36
CA LEU A 189 -3.72 -9.87 -20.37
C LEU A 189 -3.57 -10.38 -21.81
N GLY A 190 -3.15 -11.63 -22.01
CA GLY A 190 -3.02 -12.28 -23.32
C GLY A 190 -1.59 -12.37 -23.83
N GLY A 191 -0.58 -12.11 -22.99
CA GLY A 191 0.84 -12.28 -23.29
C GLY A 191 1.28 -11.66 -24.63
N TRP A 192 2.32 -12.24 -25.22
CA TRP A 192 2.78 -11.89 -26.57
C TRP A 192 1.93 -12.52 -27.68
N THR A 193 0.61 -12.65 -27.49
CA THR A 193 -0.27 -13.07 -28.60
C THR A 193 -0.79 -11.85 -29.34
N ALA A 194 -0.07 -11.45 -30.40
CA ALA A 194 -0.66 -10.73 -31.53
C ALA A 194 -1.56 -11.75 -32.24
N ARG A 195 -2.82 -11.86 -31.83
CA ARG A 195 -3.62 -13.04 -32.17
C ARG A 195 -3.75 -13.22 -33.69
N ALA A 196 -3.46 -14.47 -34.08
CA ALA A 196 -3.60 -15.13 -35.36
C ALA A 196 -4.50 -14.44 -36.40
N ARG A 197 -3.97 -14.34 -37.62
CA ARG A 197 -4.71 -14.06 -38.86
C ARG A 197 -6.06 -14.78 -38.82
N ARG A 198 -7.15 -14.01 -38.84
CA ARG A 198 -8.45 -14.47 -39.35
C ARG A 198 -8.49 -14.17 -40.84
#